data_AF-A0A316KT83-F1
#
_entry.id   AF-A0A316KT83-F1
#
_cell.length_a   1.000
_cell.length_b   1.000
_cell.length_c   1.000
_cell.angle_alpha   90.00
_cell.angle_beta   90.00
_cell.angle_gamma   90.00
#
_symmetry.space_group_name_H-M   'P 1'
#
loop_
_entity.id
_entity.type
_entity.pdbx_description
1 polymer ?
#
loop_
_entity_poly.entity_id
_entity_poly.type
_entity_poly.pdbx_seq_one_letter_code
_entity_poly.pdbx_strand_id
1 'polypeptide(L)' 'MLLLALPLLSACQHYDKAAHFAAGAAVSHIVTQETGNPMAGCLAAIGVGALKELVDDVADPADVLATGLGCSAALAF' A
#
# COMPACT_ATOMS: atom_id res chain seq x y z
N MET A 1 8.47 14.09 9.98
CA MET A 1 8.22 13.07 11.03
C MET A 1 6.76 13.00 11.49
N LEU A 2 5.90 14.01 11.26
CA LEU A 2 4.47 13.95 11.64
C LEU A 2 3.57 13.19 10.64
N LEU A 3 4.01 13.07 9.38
CA LEU A 3 3.27 12.40 8.29
C LEU A 3 3.34 10.85 8.34
N LEU A 4 4.31 10.27 9.06
CA LEU A 4 4.41 8.81 9.25
C LEU A 4 3.39 8.28 10.26
N ALA A 5 2.92 9.11 11.18
CA ALA A 5 2.00 8.68 12.23
C ALA A 5 0.60 8.37 11.66
N LEU A 6 0.15 9.09 10.64
CA LEU A 6 -1.21 8.95 10.09
C LEU A 6 -1.54 7.54 9.54
N PRO A 7 -0.72 6.91 8.68
CA PRO A 7 -1.01 5.57 8.18
C PRO A 7 -0.86 4.49 9.26
N LEU A 8 0.04 4.70 10.23
CA LEU A 8 0.19 3.82 11.39
C LEU A 8 -1.04 3.90 12.31
N LEU A 9 -1.66 5.08 12.46
CA LEU A 9 -2.90 5.22 13.21
C LEU A 9 -4.09 4.52 12.53
N SER A 10 -4.19 4.54 11.19
CA SER A 10 -5.25 3.80 10.47
C SER A 10 -5.02 2.28 10.47
N ALA A 11 -3.76 1.84 10.42
CA ALA A 11 -3.39 0.42 10.51
C ALA A 11 -3.65 -0.16 11.93
N CYS A 12 -3.55 0.67 12.97
CA CYS A 12 -3.83 0.25 14.35
C CYS A 12 -5.32 0.05 14.67
N GLN A 13 -6.26 0.53 13.83
CA GLN A 13 -7.69 0.39 14.11
C GLN A 13 -8.32 -0.88 13.50
N HIS A 14 -7.64 -1.61 12.61
CA HIS A 14 -8.13 -2.86 12.03
C HIS A 14 -6.97 -3.72 11.50
N TYR A 15 -6.82 -4.96 12.00
CA TYR A 15 -5.77 -5.91 11.56
C TYR A 15 -5.72 -6.07 10.04
N ASP A 16 -6.90 -6.03 9.42
CA ASP A 16 -7.14 -6.02 7.98
C ASP A 16 -6.34 -4.92 7.26
N LYS A 17 -6.48 -3.65 7.66
CA LYS A 17 -5.83 -2.52 6.99
C LYS A 17 -4.30 -2.52 7.15
N ALA A 18 -3.80 -3.10 8.23
CA ALA A 18 -2.37 -3.32 8.40
C ALA A 18 -1.80 -4.33 7.38
N ALA A 19 -2.55 -5.38 7.05
CA ALA A 19 -2.17 -6.35 6.03
C ALA A 19 -2.15 -5.71 4.63
N HIS A 20 -3.14 -4.87 4.30
CA HIS A 20 -3.17 -4.11 3.05
C HIS A 20 -1.97 -3.17 2.91
N PHE A 21 -1.64 -2.41 3.96
CA PHE A 21 -0.44 -1.57 3.97
C PHE A 21 0.86 -2.37 3.76
N ALA A 22 1.02 -3.49 4.48
CA ALA A 22 2.18 -4.35 4.34
C ALA A 22 2.30 -4.94 2.93
N ALA A 23 1.18 -5.36 2.33
CA ALA A 23 1.13 -5.84 0.95
C ALA A 23 1.58 -4.75 -0.03
N GLY A 24 1.08 -3.52 0.14
CA GLY A 24 1.49 -2.36 -0.64
C GLY A 24 2.99 -2.06 -0.57
N ALA A 25 3.57 -2.10 0.63
CA ALA A 25 5.00 -1.92 0.84
C ALA A 25 5.83 -3.01 0.15
N ALA A 26 5.40 -4.28 0.27
CA ALA A 26 6.07 -5.41 -0.36
C ALA A 26 6.03 -5.33 -1.90
N VAL A 27 4.85 -5.06 -2.49
CA VAL A 27 4.68 -4.90 -3.94
C VAL A 27 5.56 -3.75 -4.45
N SER A 28 5.51 -2.60 -3.78
CA SER A 28 6.32 -1.44 -4.15
C SER A 28 7.82 -1.76 -4.13
N HIS A 29 8.28 -2.47 -3.09
CA HIS A 29 9.68 -2.87 -2.96
C HIS A 29 10.13 -3.82 -4.08
N ILE A 30 9.38 -4.90 -4.32
CA ILE A 30 9.71 -5.90 -5.34
C ILE A 30 9.76 -5.26 -6.72
N VAL A 31 8.72 -4.50 -7.10
CA VAL A 31 8.68 -3.87 -8.43
C VAL A 31 9.79 -2.82 -8.57
N THR A 32 10.12 -2.09 -7.51
CA THR A 32 11.26 -1.15 -7.54
C THR A 32 12.59 -1.88 -7.73
N GLN A 33 12.80 -3.03 -7.08
CA GLN A 33 14.03 -3.83 -7.26
C GLN A 33 14.18 -4.34 -8.69
N GLU A 34 13.09 -4.83 -9.29
CA GLU A 34 13.12 -5.38 -10.65
C GLU A 34 13.24 -4.29 -11.73
N THR A 35 12.66 -3.10 -11.50
CA THR A 35 12.60 -2.04 -12.52
C THR A 35 13.61 -0.92 -12.33
N GLY A 36 14.19 -0.81 -11.14
CA GLY A 36 14.98 0.36 -10.72
C GLY A 36 14.15 1.66 -10.62
N ASN A 37 12.81 1.57 -10.69
CA ASN A 37 11.92 2.73 -10.73
C ASN A 37 10.94 2.76 -9.53
N PRO A 38 11.15 3.63 -8.54
CA PRO A 38 10.28 3.70 -7.35
C PRO A 38 8.86 4.18 -7.68
N MET A 39 8.68 5.00 -8.72
CA MET A 39 7.35 5.40 -9.19
C MET A 39 6.59 4.22 -9.78
N ALA A 40 7.26 3.34 -10.53
CA ALA A 40 6.65 2.11 -11.02
C ALA A 40 6.23 1.19 -9.86
N GLY A 41 7.05 1.09 -8.80
CA GLY A 41 6.70 0.38 -7.57
C GLY A 41 5.46 0.93 -6.88
N CYS A 42 5.38 2.24 -6.69
CA CYS A 42 4.22 2.83 -6.03
C CYS A 42 2.94 2.71 -6.89
N LEU A 43 3.03 2.88 -8.21
CA LEU A 43 1.90 2.64 -9.11
C LEU A 43 1.45 1.16 -9.09
N ALA A 44 2.39 0.22 -8.98
CA ALA A 44 2.05 -1.19 -8.82
C ALA A 44 1.31 -1.46 -7.50
N ALA A 45 1.72 -0.86 -6.39
CA ALA A 45 1.02 -0.99 -5.11
C ALA A 45 -0.43 -0.46 -5.20
N ILE A 46 -0.64 0.70 -5.80
CA ILE A 46 -1.99 1.26 -6.04
C ILE A 46 -2.81 0.34 -6.95
N GLY A 47 -2.20 -0.14 -8.04
CA GLY A 47 -2.85 -1.04 -8.99
C GLY A 47 -3.28 -2.36 -8.36
N VAL A 48 -2.42 -2.98 -7.52
CA VAL A 48 -2.75 -4.19 -6.77
C VAL A 48 -3.89 -3.95 -5.78
N GLY A 49 -3.87 -2.82 -5.06
CA GLY A 49 -4.97 -2.44 -4.17
C GLY A 49 -6.30 -2.30 -4.92
N ALA A 50 -6.31 -1.62 -6.07
CA ALA A 50 -7.50 -1.49 -6.90
C ALA A 50 -7.99 -2.84 -7.47
N LEU A 51 -7.06 -3.71 -7.90
CA LEU A 51 -7.40 -5.05 -8.42
C LEU A 51 -8.04 -5.94 -7.34
N LYS A 52 -7.59 -5.84 -6.08
CA LYS A 52 -8.19 -6.57 -4.96
C LYS A 52 -9.67 -6.19 -4.77
N GLU A 53 -9.99 -4.90 -4.80
CA GLU A 53 -11.39 -4.44 -4.66
C GLU A 53 -12.29 -4.84 -5.83
N LEU A 54 -11.73 -5.00 -7.04
CA LEU A 54 -12.50 -5.47 -8.20
C LEU A 54 -12.93 -6.93 -8.09
N VAL A 55 -12.26 -7.73 -7.26
CA VAL A 55 -12.57 -9.15 -7.05
C VAL A 55 -13.24 -9.44 -5.71
N ASP A 56 -13.43 -8.42 -4.86
CA ASP A 56 -14.11 -8.56 -3.58
C ASP A 56 -15.63 -8.50 -3.73
N ASP A 57 -16.34 -9.29 -2.93
CA ASP A 57 -17.81 -9.31 -2.89
C ASP A 57 -18.40 -7.95 -2.42
N VAL A 58 -17.66 -7.24 -1.58
CA VAL A 58 -17.99 -5.89 -1.09
C VAL A 58 -16.71 -5.07 -1.11
N ALA A 59 -16.62 -4.12 -2.03
CA ALA A 59 -15.47 -3.23 -2.12
C ALA A 59 -15.40 -2.27 -0.92
N ASP A 60 -14.20 -2.14 -0.34
CA ASP A 60 -13.82 -1.16 0.68
C ASP A 60 -12.72 -0.24 0.13
N PRO A 61 -13.04 1.02 -0.25
CA PRO A 61 -12.04 1.95 -0.77
C PRO A 61 -10.91 2.27 0.22
N ALA A 62 -11.08 1.98 1.52
CA ALA A 62 -10.01 2.11 2.50
C ALA A 62 -8.87 1.09 2.27
N ASP A 63 -9.13 -0.05 1.65
CA ASP A 63 -8.11 -1.05 1.32
C ASP A 63 -7.21 -0.64 0.17
N VAL A 64 -7.77 0.03 -0.84
CA VAL A 64 -6.99 0.68 -1.91
C VAL A 64 -6.05 1.73 -1.32
N LEU A 65 -6.58 2.56 -0.41
CA LEU A 65 -5.79 3.60 0.23
C LEU A 65 -4.70 3.01 1.13
N ALA A 66 -5.02 2.00 1.95
CA ALA A 66 -4.05 1.33 2.80
C ALA A 66 -2.93 0.69 1.96
N THR A 67 -3.29 -0.02 0.89
CA THR A 67 -2.33 -0.66 -0.04
C THR A 67 -1.48 0.38 -0.76
N GLY A 68 -2.08 1.44 -1.30
CA GLY A 68 -1.35 2.52 -1.97
C GLY A 68 -0.38 3.25 -1.03
N LEU A 69 -0.80 3.51 0.22
CA LEU A 69 0.05 4.13 1.25
C LEU A 69 1.23 3.24 1.65
N GLY A 70 1.17 1.93 1.43
CA GLY A 70 2.30 1.02 1.64
C GLY A 70 3.56 1.44 0.87
N CYS A 71 3.41 2.10 -0.28
CA CYS A 71 4.56 2.59 -1.06
C CYS A 71 5.31 3.75 -0.37
N SER A 72 4.67 4.46 0.58
CA SER A 72 5.30 5.56 1.32
C SER A 72 6.46 5.09 2.22
N ALA A 73 6.46 3.82 2.62
CA ALA A 73 7.57 3.21 3.35
C ALA A 73 8.81 3.00 2.46
N ALA A 74 8.63 2.78 1.16
CA ALA A 74 9.73 2.60 0.20
C ALA A 74 10.40 3.93 -0.19
N LEU A 75 9.68 5.06 -0.10
CA LEU A 75 10.22 6.41 -0.38
C LEU A 75 11.06 6.99 0.77
N ALA A 76 11.15 6.28 1.91
CA ALA A 76 11.90 6.71 3.08
C ALA A 76 13.34 6.14 3.14
N PHE A 77 13.74 5.29 2.19
CA PHE A 77 15.06 4.64 2.15
C PHE A 77 15.70 4.76 0.77
#